data_AF-A0A1Q3S5Z1-F1
#
_entry.id   AF-A0A1Q3S5Z1-F1
#
_cell.length_a   1.000
_cell.length_b   1.000
_cell.length_c   1.000
_cell.angle_alpha   90.00
_cell.angle_beta   90.00
_cell.angle_gamma   90.00
#
_symmetry.space_group_name_H-M   'P 1'
#
loop_
_entity.id
_entity.type
_entity.pdbx_description
1 polymer ?
#
loop_
_entity_poly.entity_id
_entity_poly.type
_entity_poly.pdbx_seq_one_letter_code
_entity_poly.pdbx_strand_id
1 'polypeptide(L)'
;MIMSVGVSIANAVLLISNAETIRKSSNDALGAAIEAAKLRIRPIVMTTLAMVAGMLPMAIGFGEGGDQVSPLGRAVIGGLIFSTFSVLIVLPLVFGWVQKKASIVSNSLHPEDEESIHFVNLKK
;
A
#
# COMPACT_ATOMS: atom_id res chain seq x y z
N MET A 1 10.32 -7.95 -13.40
CA MET A 1 10.16 -8.01 -11.92
C MET A 1 10.37 -6.66 -11.24
N ILE A 2 11.41 -5.89 -11.56
CA ILE A 2 11.64 -4.57 -10.93
C ILE A 2 10.41 -3.64 -11.04
N MET A 3 9.76 -3.59 -12.21
CA MET A 3 8.53 -2.80 -12.39
C MET A 3 7.37 -3.21 -11.47
N SER A 4 7.04 -4.51 -11.39
CA SER A 4 5.93 -4.99 -10.55
C SER A 4 6.21 -4.78 -9.06
N VAL A 5 7.48 -4.86 -8.65
CA VAL A 5 7.92 -4.52 -7.28
C VAL A 5 7.70 -3.03 -7.00
N GLY A 6 8.09 -2.14 -7.91
CA GLY A 6 7.89 -0.69 -7.74
C GLY A 6 6.40 -0.32 -7.58
N VAL A 7 5.55 -0.87 -8.43
CA VAL A 7 4.08 -0.68 -8.34
C VAL A 7 3.53 -1.22 -7.02
N SER A 8 4.00 -2.40 -6.58
CA SER A 8 3.61 -2.99 -5.30
C SER A 8 3.96 -2.09 -4.12
N ILE A 9 5.19 -1.55 -4.09
CA ILE A 9 5.65 -0.67 -3.01
C ILE A 9 4.83 0.61 -2.98
N ALA A 10 4.60 1.24 -4.14
CA ALA A 10 3.78 2.45 -4.23
C ALA A 10 2.36 2.22 -3.68
N ASN A 11 1.71 1.12 -4.08
CA ASN A 11 0.39 0.75 -3.60
C ASN A 11 0.40 0.47 -2.08
N ALA A 12 1.44 -0.19 -1.57
CA ALA A 12 1.57 -0.52 -0.15
C ALA A 12 1.79 0.73 0.72
N VAL A 13 2.73 1.60 0.36
CA VAL A 13 3.02 2.85 1.09
C VAL A 13 1.76 3.71 1.17
N LEU A 14 1.07 3.87 0.04
CA LEU A 14 -0.17 4.64 -0.04
C LEU A 14 -1.30 4.08 0.83
N LEU A 15 -1.37 2.76 1.00
CA LEU A 15 -2.34 2.12 1.90
C LEU A 15 -1.95 2.33 3.36
N ILE A 16 -0.68 2.10 3.71
CA ILE A 16 -0.15 2.24 5.08
C ILE A 16 -0.28 3.67 5.56
N SER A 17 0.08 4.67 4.73
CA SER A 17 -0.04 6.08 5.11
C SER A 17 -1.50 6.46 5.41
N ASN A 18 -2.46 6.04 4.57
CA ASN A 18 -3.88 6.28 4.85
C ASN A 18 -4.35 5.54 6.11
N ALA A 19 -3.93 4.28 6.30
CA ALA A 19 -4.27 3.50 7.48
C ALA A 19 -3.73 4.16 8.75
N GLU A 20 -2.52 4.72 8.71
CA GLU A 20 -1.95 5.43 9.85
C GLU A 20 -2.70 6.73 10.15
N THR A 21 -3.07 7.50 9.13
CA THR A 21 -3.90 8.71 9.32
C THR A 21 -5.24 8.38 9.97
N ILE A 22 -5.90 7.29 9.56
CA ILE A 22 -7.17 6.84 10.15
C ILE A 22 -6.95 6.25 11.55
N ARG A 23 -5.84 5.55 11.78
CA ARG A 23 -5.49 4.98 13.09
C ARG A 23 -5.32 6.09 14.12
N LYS A 24 -4.64 7.19 13.75
CA LYS A 24 -4.46 8.36 14.62
C LYS A 24 -5.77 8.97 15.12
N SER A 25 -6.83 8.94 14.31
CA SER A 25 -8.14 9.51 14.70
C SER A 25 -9.08 8.50 15.37
N SER A 26 -9.04 7.23 14.98
CA SER A 26 -9.98 6.19 15.46
C SER A 26 -9.44 5.34 16.61
N ASN A 27 -8.12 5.34 16.85
CA ASN A 27 -7.42 4.48 17.81
C ASN A 27 -7.66 2.97 17.61
N ASP A 28 -8.13 2.54 16.44
CA ASP A 28 -8.30 1.15 16.06
C ASP A 28 -7.42 0.81 14.86
N ALA A 29 -6.32 0.10 15.11
CA ALA A 29 -5.35 -0.28 14.08
C ALA A 29 -5.95 -1.19 12.99
N LEU A 30 -6.84 -2.12 13.36
CA LEU A 30 -7.39 -3.08 12.42
C LEU A 30 -8.56 -2.47 11.64
N GLY A 31 -9.43 -1.72 12.32
CA GLY A 31 -10.48 -0.92 11.67
C GLY A 31 -9.90 0.07 10.65
N ALA A 32 -8.87 0.82 11.04
CA ALA A 32 -8.19 1.77 10.15
C ALA A 32 -7.56 1.11 8.91
N ALA A 33 -6.95 -0.07 9.08
CA ALA A 33 -6.36 -0.82 7.97
C ALA A 33 -7.43 -1.28 6.97
N ILE A 34 -8.58 -1.76 7.46
CA ILE A 34 -9.70 -2.20 6.62
C ILE A 34 -10.31 -1.01 5.88
N GLU A 35 -10.49 0.12 6.56
CA GLU A 35 -11.04 1.33 5.94
C GLU A 35 -10.10 1.88 4.85
N ALA A 36 -8.79 1.96 5.14
CA ALA A 36 -7.79 2.33 4.15
C ALA A 36 -7.77 1.39 2.94
N ALA A 37 -7.88 0.07 3.17
CA ALA A 37 -7.94 -0.92 2.11
C ALA A 37 -9.20 -0.73 1.22
N LYS A 38 -10.36 -0.44 1.81
CA LYS A 38 -11.60 -0.15 1.07
C LYS A 38 -11.48 1.09 0.19
N LEU A 39 -10.80 2.14 0.66
CA LEU A 39 -10.56 3.36 -0.12
C LEU A 39 -9.62 3.10 -1.31
N ARG A 40 -8.67 2.18 -1.15
CA ARG A 40 -7.64 1.89 -2.16
C ARG A 40 -8.03 0.79 -3.16
N ILE A 41 -9.03 -0.04 -2.85
CA ILE A 41 -9.38 -1.20 -3.70
C ILE A 41 -9.70 -0.80 -5.14
N ARG A 42 -10.48 0.27 -5.34
CA ARG A 42 -10.87 0.75 -6.67
C ARG A 42 -9.64 1.25 -7.47
N PRO A 43 -8.81 2.17 -6.93
CA PRO A 43 -7.56 2.57 -7.59
C PRO A 43 -6.57 1.42 -7.88
N ILE A 44 -6.34 0.51 -6.92
CA ILE A 44 -5.37 -0.58 -7.08
C ILE A 44 -5.82 -1.56 -8.17
N VAL A 45 -7.11 -1.92 -8.18
CA VAL A 45 -7.66 -2.80 -9.21
C VAL A 45 -7.62 -2.12 -10.57
N MET A 46 -8.00 -0.85 -10.67
CA MET A 46 -7.96 -0.08 -11.92
C MET A 46 -6.56 -0.06 -12.54
N THR A 47 -5.54 0.24 -11.74
CA THR A 47 -4.15 0.31 -12.23
C THR A 47 -3.61 -1.07 -12.61
N THR A 48 -3.91 -2.10 -11.81
CA THR A 48 -3.51 -3.48 -12.10
C THR A 48 -4.10 -3.95 -13.43
N LEU A 49 -5.40 -3.73 -13.64
CA LEU A 49 -6.09 -4.12 -14.87
C LEU A 49 -5.54 -3.38 -16.09
N ALA A 50 -5.31 -2.07 -15.98
CA ALA A 50 -4.73 -1.28 -17.07
C ALA A 50 -3.33 -1.78 -17.47
N MET A 51 -2.47 -2.09 -16.49
CA MET A 51 -1.14 -2.64 -16.77
C MET A 51 -1.20 -4.04 -17.37
N VAL A 52 -2.06 -4.92 -16.85
CA VAL A 52 -2.23 -6.28 -17.40
C VAL A 52 -2.73 -6.21 -18.83
N ALA A 53 -3.71 -5.36 -19.14
CA ALA A 53 -4.20 -5.16 -20.49
C ALA A 53 -3.11 -4.63 -21.44
N GLY A 54 -2.31 -3.65 -21.00
CA GLY A 54 -1.19 -3.12 -21.77
C GLY A 54 -0.07 -4.13 -22.03
N MET A 55 0.16 -5.05 -21.11
CA MET A 55 1.21 -6.08 -21.21
C MET A 55 0.71 -7.37 -21.90
N LEU A 56 -0.60 -7.49 -22.14
CA LEU A 56 -1.21 -8.69 -22.71
C LEU A 56 -0.67 -9.04 -24.10
N PRO A 57 -0.53 -8.12 -25.07
CA PRO A 57 0.01 -8.45 -26.40
C PRO A 57 1.47 -8.94 -26.33
N MET A 58 2.27 -8.30 -25.47
CA MET A 58 3.66 -8.67 -25.25
C MET A 58 3.77 -10.06 -24.61
N ALA A 59 2.92 -10.37 -23.63
CA ALA A 59 2.90 -11.66 -22.95
C ALA A 59 2.48 -12.83 -23.86
N ILE A 60 1.63 -12.56 -24.86
CA ILE A 60 1.25 -13.53 -25.89
C ILE A 60 2.40 -13.74 -26.91
N GLY A 61 3.35 -12.82 -27.00
CA GLY A 61 4.49 -12.92 -27.93
C GLY A 61 4.14 -12.49 -29.35
N PHE A 62 3.20 -11.55 -29.50
CA PHE A 62 2.77 -11.07 -30.81
C PHE A 62 3.84 -10.15 -31.43
N GLY A 63 4.50 -10.59 -32.51
CA GLY A 63 5.51 -9.83 -33.27
C GLY A 63 6.86 -10.54 -33.43
N GLU A 64 7.74 -9.98 -34.28
CA GLU A 64 9.11 -10.48 -34.45
C GLU A 64 9.91 -10.33 -33.15
N GLY A 65 10.54 -11.42 -32.67
CA GLY A 65 11.24 -11.44 -31.38
C GLY A 65 10.35 -11.68 -30.16
N GLY A 66 9.07 -12.03 -30.36
CA GLY A 66 8.09 -12.33 -29.31
C GLY A 66 8.54 -13.36 -28.28
N ASP A 67 9.31 -14.36 -28.68
CA ASP A 67 9.82 -15.42 -27.79
C ASP A 67 10.78 -14.91 -26.71
N GLN A 68 11.49 -13.79 -26.96
CA GLN A 68 12.40 -13.20 -25.97
C GLN A 68 11.65 -12.29 -24.98
N VAL A 69 10.61 -11.58 -25.42
CA VAL A 69 9.88 -10.59 -24.60
C VAL A 69 8.65 -11.17 -23.90
N SER A 70 8.07 -12.26 -24.41
CA SER A 70 6.92 -12.94 -23.83
C SER A 70 7.15 -13.41 -22.38
N PRO A 71 8.31 -14.02 -22.03
CA PRO A 71 8.60 -14.41 -20.65
C PRO A 71 8.59 -13.21 -19.69
N LEU A 72 9.08 -12.06 -20.13
CA LEU A 72 9.09 -10.84 -19.32
C LEU A 72 7.67 -10.32 -19.04
N GLY A 73 6.81 -10.35 -20.06
CA GLY A 73 5.40 -9.93 -19.92
C GLY A 73 4.64 -10.81 -18.94
N ARG A 74 4.80 -12.13 -19.06
CA ARG A 74 4.19 -13.11 -18.14
C ARG A 74 4.68 -12.91 -16.70
N ALA A 75 5.98 -12.68 -16.51
CA ALA A 75 6.55 -12.43 -15.18
C ALA A 75 5.98 -11.16 -14.51
N VAL A 76 5.77 -10.08 -15.28
CA VAL A 76 5.18 -8.84 -14.76
C VAL A 76 3.69 -9.04 -14.42
N ILE A 77 2.90 -9.66 -15.30
CA ILE A 77 1.48 -9.91 -15.04
C ILE A 77 1.30 -10.77 -13.79
N GLY A 78 2.05 -11.87 -13.66
CA GLY A 78 2.01 -12.71 -12.47
C GLY A 78 2.40 -11.95 -11.20
N GLY A 79 3.47 -11.13 -11.28
CA GLY A 79 3.90 -10.29 -10.17
C GLY A 79 2.86 -9.26 -9.73
N LEU A 80 2.13 -8.64 -10.68
CA LEU A 80 1.08 -7.67 -10.40
C LEU A 80 -0.16 -8.30 -9.76
N ILE A 81 -0.58 -9.49 -10.23
CA ILE A 81 -1.71 -10.20 -9.64
C ILE A 81 -1.40 -10.60 -8.19
N PHE A 82 -0.20 -11.17 -7.98
CA PHE A 82 0.23 -11.60 -6.66
C PHE A 82 0.44 -10.42 -5.70
N SER A 83 0.99 -9.31 -6.19
CA SER A 83 1.18 -8.12 -5.36
C SER A 83 -0.15 -7.47 -4.96
N THR A 84 -1.11 -7.38 -5.89
CA THR A 84 -2.43 -6.82 -5.60
C THR A 84 -3.17 -7.65 -4.55
N PHE A 85 -3.11 -8.98 -4.64
CA PHE A 85 -3.64 -9.86 -3.60
C PHE A 85 -2.97 -9.62 -2.25
N SER A 86 -1.63 -9.53 -2.24
CA SER A 86 -0.86 -9.31 -1.02
C SER A 86 -1.17 -7.95 -0.37
N VAL A 87 -1.29 -6.88 -1.15
CA VAL A 87 -1.58 -5.52 -0.64
C VAL A 87 -3.00 -5.40 -0.11
N LEU A 88 -3.99 -6.09 -0.70
CA LEU A 88 -5.38 -5.98 -0.26
C LEU A 88 -5.73 -6.88 0.93
N ILE A 89 -5.05 -8.02 1.08
CA ILE A 89 -5.40 -9.02 2.10
C ILE A 89 -4.32 -9.13 3.17
N VAL A 90 -3.08 -9.39 2.76
CA VAL A 90 -1.99 -9.66 3.71
C VAL A 90 -1.58 -8.38 4.43
N LEU A 91 -1.47 -7.26 3.70
CA LEU A 91 -0.95 -6.01 4.24
C LEU A 91 -1.85 -5.40 5.34
N PRO A 92 -3.19 -5.34 5.23
CA PRO A 92 -4.04 -4.82 6.30
C PRO A 92 -3.97 -5.68 7.57
N LEU A 93 -3.87 -7.01 7.41
CA LEU A 93 -3.72 -7.94 8.54
C LEU A 93 -2.39 -7.73 9.26
N VAL A 94 -1.30 -7.62 8.50
CA VAL A 94 0.04 -7.36 9.05
C VAL A 94 0.07 -5.99 9.74
N PHE A 95 -0.50 -4.95 9.12
CA PHE A 95 -0.59 -3.62 9.73
C PHE A 95 -1.36 -3.68 11.05
N GLY A 96 -2.55 -4.29 11.05
CA GLY A 96 -3.36 -4.43 12.26
C GLY A 96 -2.63 -5.19 13.37
N TRP A 97 -1.89 -6.25 13.03
CA TRP A 97 -1.12 -7.03 14.00
C TRP A 97 0.07 -6.24 14.59
N VAL A 98 0.85 -5.57 13.74
CA VAL A 98 2.03 -4.80 14.16
C VAL A 98 1.64 -3.54 14.94
N GLN A 99 0.65 -2.80 14.46
CA GLN A 99 0.23 -1.51 15.04
C GLN A 99 -0.67 -1.66 16.27
N LYS A 100 -1.18 -2.86 16.57
CA LYS A 100 -2.03 -3.11 17.76
C LYS A 100 -1.35 -2.73 19.08
N LYS A 101 -0.03 -2.89 19.17
CA LYS A 101 0.77 -2.57 20.37
C LYS A 101 1.52 -1.25 20.26
N ALA A 102 1.43 -0.57 19.11
CA ALA A 102 2.16 0.66 18.88
C ALA A 102 1.40 1.85 19.47
N SER A 103 2.09 2.66 20.29
CA SER A 103 1.55 3.93 20.79
C SER A 103 1.23 4.85 19.60
N ILE A 104 0.13 5.60 19.72
CA ILE A 104 -0.23 6.68 18.79
C ILE A 104 0.38 8.01 19.26
N VAL A 105 0.66 8.13 20.55
CA VAL A 105 1.13 9.36 21.16
C VAL A 105 2.62 9.54 20.89
N SER A 106 3.01 10.75 20.49
CA SER A 106 4.40 11.12 20.31
C SER A 106 5.09 11.26 21.66
N ASN A 107 6.21 10.57 21.84
CA ASN A 107 7.09 10.74 23.00
C ASN A 107 8.02 11.96 22.85
N SER A 108 7.71 12.87 21.94
CA SER A 108 8.48 14.10 21.75
C SER A 108 8.46 14.92 23.05
N LEU A 109 9.63 15.46 23.39
CA LEU A 109 9.80 16.41 24.49
C LEU A 109 9.55 17.85 24.04
N HIS A 110 9.06 18.04 22.82
CA HIS A 110 8.85 19.36 22.24
C HIS A 110 7.53 19.94 22.78
N PRO A 111 7.58 21.02 23.59
CA PRO A 111 6.41 21.53 24.28
C PRO A 111 5.36 22.16 23.35
N GLU A 112 5.71 22.42 22.09
CA GLU A 112 4.82 22.95 21.05
C GLU A 112 4.22 21.87 20.13
N ASP A 113 4.55 20.59 20.35
CA ASP A 113 3.99 19.48 19.57
C ASP A 113 2.64 19.04 20.18
N GLU A 114 1.55 19.29 19.45
CA GLU A 114 0.18 18.94 19.84
C GLU A 114 -0.04 17.43 20.00
N GLU A 115 0.78 16.58 19.35
CA GLU A 115 0.72 15.12 19.48
C GLU A 115 1.56 14.58 20.65
N SER A 116 2.25 15.45 21.40
CA SER A 116 3.15 15.06 22.49
C SER A 116 2.46 14.89 23.84
N ILE A 117 2.94 13.94 24.65
CA ILE A 117 2.54 13.81 26.07
C ILE A 117 2.91 15.05 26.92
N HIS A 118 3.77 15.93 26.42
CA HIS A 118 4.32 17.08 27.12
C HIS A 118 3.84 18.41 26.54
N PHE A 119 2.73 18.42 25.81
CA PHE A 119 2.15 19.64 25.27
C PHE A 119 1.82 20.63 26.40
N VAL A 120 2.53 21.75 26.44
CA VAL A 120 2.25 22.86 27.36
C VAL A 120 1.66 23.98 26.51
N ASN A 121 0.37 24.26 26.70
CA ASN A 121 -0.30 25.36 26.03
C ASN A 121 0.25 26.70 26.54
N LEU A 122 1.34 27.17 25.92
CA LEU A 122 2.06 28.41 26.25
C LEU A 122 1.32 29.69 25.78
N LYS A 123 0.05 29.59 25.36
CA LYS A 123 -0.77 30.73 24.89
C LYS A 123 -1.86 31.15 25.89
N LYS A 124 -1.51 31.32 27.16
CA LYS A 124 -2.35 32.07 28.10
C LYS A 124 -1.57 33.17 28.80
#